data_AF-E4Z0W4-F1
#
_entry.id   AF-E4Z0W4-F1
#
_cell.length_a   1.000
_cell.length_b   1.000
_cell.length_c   1.000
_cell.angle_alpha   90.00
_cell.angle_beta   90.00
_cell.angle_gamma   90.00
#
_symmetry.space_group_name_H-M   'P 1'
#
loop_
_entity.id
_entity.type
_entity.pdbx_description
1 polymer ?
#
loop_
_entity_poly.entity_id
_entity_poly.type
_entity_poly.pdbx_seq_one_letter_code
_entity_poly.pdbx_strand_id
1 'polypeptide(L)' 'ETQSLVFFGMIGEKLRFDVSGMRYECSEILLKRFPKSLLGNASKRLEFYDEKSGTYVFEKGLKLFSSK' A
#
# COMPACT_ATOMS: atom_id res chain seq x y z
N GLU A 1 5.60 4.75 -35.67
CA GLU A 1 5.35 5.35 -34.34
C GLU A 1 5.40 4.27 -33.25
N THR A 2 6.29 4.43 -32.26
CA THR A 2 6.50 3.46 -31.18
C THR A 2 6.10 4.12 -29.87
N GLN A 3 5.14 3.54 -29.13
CA GLN A 3 5.01 3.53 -27.64
C GLN A 3 3.61 3.20 -27.08
N SER A 4 2.64 2.73 -27.87
CA SER A 4 1.28 2.47 -27.35
C SER A 4 1.03 1.07 -26.77
N LEU A 5 2.06 0.26 -26.46
CA LEU A 5 1.90 -1.14 -26.04
C LEU A 5 2.25 -1.46 -24.58
N VAL A 6 2.61 -0.48 -23.75
CA VAL A 6 2.97 -0.75 -22.33
C VAL A 6 1.90 -0.38 -21.30
N PHE A 7 0.79 0.24 -21.70
CA PHE A 7 -0.22 0.71 -20.73
C PHE A 7 -1.38 -0.27 -20.46
N PHE A 8 -1.62 -1.27 -21.31
CA PHE A 8 -2.73 -2.22 -21.14
C PHE A 8 -2.39 -3.47 -20.32
N GLY A 9 -1.11 -3.70 -20.00
CA GLY A 9 -0.63 -4.87 -19.26
C GLY A 9 -0.28 -4.64 -17.78
N MET A 10 -0.35 -3.39 -17.30
CA MET A 10 -0.11 -3.03 -15.90
C MET A 10 -1.41 -2.59 -15.22
N ILE A 11 -2.43 -3.45 -15.23
CA ILE A 11 -3.46 -3.35 -14.19
C ILE A 11 -2.82 -3.91 -12.90
N GLY A 12 -1.85 -3.17 -12.37
CA GLY A 12 -1.21 -3.53 -11.11
C GLY A 12 -2.26 -3.58 -10.03
N GLU A 13 -2.23 -4.64 -9.22
CA GLU A 13 -3.16 -4.85 -8.11
C GLU A 13 -3.26 -3.56 -7.28
N LYS A 14 -4.49 -3.06 -7.09
CA LYS A 14 -4.73 -1.83 -6.34
C LYS A 14 -4.96 -2.19 -4.88
N LEU A 15 -4.18 -1.56 -4.01
CA LEU A 15 -4.27 -1.76 -2.57
C LEU A 15 -4.98 -0.56 -1.94
N ARG A 16 -5.88 -0.85 -1.00
CA ARG A 16 -6.66 0.15 -0.27
C ARG A 16 -6.06 0.38 1.09
N PHE A 17 -5.95 1.63 1.50
CA PHE A 17 -5.38 2.04 2.78
C PHE A 17 -6.39 2.93 3.49
N ASP A 18 -6.67 2.65 4.76
CA ASP A 18 -7.38 3.56 5.65
C ASP A 18 -6.38 4.11 6.65
N VAL A 19 -6.11 5.41 6.61
CA VAL A 19 -5.20 6.07 7.53
C VAL A 19 -6.02 7.02 8.39
N SER A 20 -6.37 6.58 9.60
CA SER A 20 -7.16 7.35 10.56
C SER A 20 -8.50 7.85 9.98
N GLY A 21 -9.20 6.98 9.26
CA GLY A 21 -10.47 7.29 8.60
C GLY A 21 -10.33 7.95 7.23
N MET A 22 -9.10 8.24 6.77
CA MET A 22 -8.86 8.71 5.40
C MET A 22 -8.53 7.54 4.48
N ARG A 23 -9.32 7.37 3.42
CA ARG A 23 -9.17 6.26 2.48
C ARG A 23 -8.31 6.66 1.29
N TYR A 24 -7.32 5.84 0.99
CA TYR A 24 -6.42 5.97 -0.14
C TYR A 24 -6.40 4.68 -0.96
N GLU A 25 -6.10 4.82 -2.24
CA GLU A 25 -5.88 3.69 -3.15
C GLU A 25 -4.54 3.90 -3.84
N CYS A 26 -3.70 2.87 -3.87
CA CYS A 26 -2.40 2.93 -4.52
C CYS A 26 -2.10 1.63 -5.26
N SER A 27 -1.44 1.72 -6.41
CA SER A 27 -1.01 0.55 -7.18
C SER A 27 0.13 -0.15 -6.47
N GLU A 28 0.05 -1.47 -6.34
CA GLU A 28 1.10 -2.31 -5.74
C GLU A 28 2.47 -2.09 -6.42
N ILE A 29 2.47 -1.88 -7.73
CA ILE A 29 3.69 -1.62 -8.52
C ILE A 29 4.44 -0.40 -7.98
N LEU A 30 3.74 0.65 -7.53
CA LEU A 30 4.36 1.85 -6.97
C LEU A 30 4.97 1.56 -5.61
N LEU A 31 4.31 0.75 -4.78
CA LEU A 31 4.82 0.37 -3.47
C LEU A 31 6.07 -0.52 -3.58
N LYS A 32 6.09 -1.42 -4.57
CA LYS A 32 7.25 -2.28 -4.87
C LYS A 32 8.51 -1.50 -5.26
N ARG A 33 8.40 -0.23 -5.68
CA ARG A 33 9.57 0.65 -5.90
C ARG A 33 10.33 0.95 -4.62
N PHE A 34 9.67 0.85 -3.47
CA PHE A 34 10.26 1.12 -2.16
C PHE A 34 10.12 -0.10 -1.23
N PRO A 35 10.76 -1.25 -1.56
CA PRO A 35 10.53 -2.53 -0.87
C PRO A 35 11.01 -2.54 0.59
N LYS A 36 11.85 -1.57 0.99
CA LYS A 36 12.32 -1.41 2.37
C LYS A 36 11.30 -0.67 3.25
N SER A 37 10.36 0.06 2.65
CA SER A 37 9.30 0.78 3.36
C SER A 37 8.27 -0.18 3.94
N LEU A 38 7.45 0.32 4.88
CA LEU A 38 6.35 -0.43 5.48
C LEU A 38 5.35 -0.91 4.43
N LEU A 39 4.93 -0.02 3.52
CA LEU A 39 3.92 -0.29 2.49
C LEU A 39 4.47 -1.08 1.30
N GLY A 40 5.77 -0.96 1.00
CA GLY A 40 6.43 -1.68 -0.08
C GLY A 40 6.78 -3.12 0.26
N ASN A 41 6.85 -3.47 1.55
CA ASN A 41 7.10 -4.82 2.00
C ASN A 41 5.78 -5.52 2.35
N ALA A 42 5.36 -6.49 1.53
CA ALA A 42 4.12 -7.22 1.71
C ALA A 42 4.00 -7.87 3.11
N SER A 43 5.09 -8.43 3.63
CA SER A 43 5.10 -9.06 4.95
C SER A 43 4.92 -8.05 6.09
N LYS A 44 5.50 -6.84 5.96
CA LYS A 44 5.35 -5.79 6.98
C LYS A 44 3.97 -5.15 6.97
N ARG A 45 3.35 -4.97 5.78
CA ARG A 45 2.00 -4.40 5.72
C ARG A 45 0.91 -5.39 6.09
N LEU A 46 1.18 -6.70 6.03
CA LEU A 46 0.21 -7.75 6.34
C LEU A 46 -0.38 -7.63 7.74
N GLU A 47 0.42 -7.17 8.73
CA GLU A 47 -0.06 -6.96 10.11
C GLU A 47 -1.18 -5.90 10.23
N PHE A 48 -1.32 -5.04 9.20
CA PHE A 48 -2.33 -3.98 9.14
C PHE A 48 -3.50 -4.34 8.22
N TYR A 49 -3.48 -5.53 7.59
CA TYR A 49 -4.52 -5.91 6.65
C TYR A 49 -5.78 -6.36 7.38
N ASP A 50 -6.88 -5.65 7.15
CA ASP A 50 -8.19 -6.06 7.62
C ASP A 50 -8.88 -6.91 6.53
N GLU A 51 -8.98 -8.21 6.78
CA GLU A 51 -9.59 -9.19 5.88
C GLU A 51 -11.08 -8.95 5.62
N LYS A 52 -11.78 -8.28 6.56
CA LYS A 52 -13.21 -7.99 6.45
C LYS A 52 -13.51 -6.90 5.43
N SER A 53 -12.69 -5.85 5.38
CA SER A 53 -12.83 -4.73 4.45
C SER A 53 -11.87 -4.79 3.26
N GLY A 54 -10.93 -5.72 3.26
CA GLY A 54 -9.88 -5.84 2.25
C GLY A 54 -8.97 -4.62 2.18
N THR A 55 -8.75 -3.96 3.31
CA THR A 55 -8.08 -2.64 3.40
C THR A 55 -7.01 -2.68 4.49
N TYR A 56 -5.88 -2.02 4.25
CA TYR A 56 -4.85 -1.87 5.26
C TYR A 56 -5.17 -0.67 6.17
N VAL A 57 -5.34 -0.90 7.47
CA VAL A 57 -5.78 0.12 8.43
C VAL A 57 -4.61 0.61 9.29
N PHE A 58 -4.36 1.92 9.27
CA PHE A 58 -3.32 2.61 10.02
C PHE A 58 -3.95 3.67 10.92
N GLU A 59 -4.13 3.36 12.19
CA GLU A 59 -4.57 4.36 13.17
C GLU A 59 -3.37 5.23 13.61
N LYS A 60 -3.51 6.56 13.53
CA LYS A 60 -2.52 7.54 14.04
C LYS A 60 -2.27 7.42 15.54
N GLY A 61 -2.99 6.56 16.26
CA GLY A 61 -3.09 6.56 17.70
C GLY A 61 -1.98 5.86 18.48
N LEU A 62 -1.27 4.85 17.96
CA LEU A 62 -0.57 3.94 18.89
C LEU A 62 0.83 3.40 18.56
N LYS A 63 1.48 3.76 17.44
CA LYS A 63 2.91 3.42 17.25
C LYS A 63 3.69 4.51 16.51
N LEU A 64 3.69 5.72 17.05
CA LEU A 64 4.92 6.52 17.03
C LEU A 64 5.85 5.84 18.04
N PHE A 65 6.54 4.76 17.63
CA PHE A 65 7.60 4.18 18.45
C PHE A 65 8.67 5.27 18.59
N SER A 66 8.64 5.96 19.73
CA SER A 66 9.63 6.91 20.15
C SER A 66 11.00 6.27 19.95
N SER A 67 11.78 6.78 19.00
CA SER A 67 13.21 6.46 18.96
C SER A 67 13.82 7.10 20.19
N LYS A 68 14.01 6.29 21.22
CA LYS A 68 14.84 6.63 22.38
C LYS A 68 16.29 6.28 22.06
#